data_AF-A0A3B4AZQ5-F1
#
_entry.id   AF-A0A3B4AZQ5-F1
#
_cell.length_a   1.000
_cell.length_b   1.000
_cell.length_c   1.000
_cell.angle_alpha   90.00
_cell.angle_beta   90.00
_cell.angle_gamma   90.00
#
_symmetry.space_group_name_H-M   'P 1'
#
loop_
_entity.id
_entity.type
_entity.pdbx_description
1 polymer ?
#
loop_
_entity_poly.entity_id
_entity_poly.type
_entity_poly.pdbx_seq_one_letter_code
_entity_poly.pdbx_strand_id
1 'polypeptide(L)' 'MSRSIVRQSKFRHVFGQAVKAEQGYDDIRVSKVTWDSSFCAINPKFLAVIVESSGGGAFLVLPLSKVSPLAE' A
#
# COMPACT_ATOMS: atom_id res chain seq x y z
N MET A 1 18.09 10.16 41.55
CA MET A 1 17.87 10.19 40.09
C MET A 1 17.94 8.76 39.57
N SER A 2 16.80 8.07 39.43
CA SER A 2 16.81 6.70 38.90
C SER A 2 17.22 6.77 37.42
N ARG A 3 18.34 6.12 37.07
CA ARG A 3 18.68 5.88 35.67
C ARG A 3 17.67 4.85 35.16
N SER A 4 16.66 5.30 34.40
CA SER A 4 15.82 4.41 33.61
C SER A 4 16.73 3.61 32.67
N ILE A 5 16.85 2.30 32.91
CA ILE A 5 17.70 1.36 32.14
C ILE A 5 17.28 1.33 30.65
N VAL A 6 16.03 1.73 30.37
CA VAL A 6 15.44 1.75 29.05
C VAL A 6 15.19 3.17 28.56
N ARG A 7 15.62 3.46 27.31
CA ARG A 7 15.32 4.72 26.60
C ARG A 7 13.82 4.92 26.48
N GLN A 8 13.27 6.00 27.03
CA GLN A 8 11.84 6.27 26.83
C GLN A 8 11.55 6.58 25.35
N SER A 9 10.54 5.90 24.81
CA SER A 9 10.01 6.12 23.47
C SER A 9 8.52 5.84 23.49
N LYS A 10 7.72 6.78 22.97
CA LYS A 10 6.27 6.59 22.80
C LYS A 10 5.94 5.51 21.76
N PHE A 11 6.91 5.19 20.90
CA PHE A 11 6.75 4.21 19.81
C PHE A 11 7.24 2.80 20.18
N ARG A 12 7.59 2.56 21.46
CA ARG A 12 8.18 1.28 21.93
C ARG A 12 7.31 0.05 21.62
N HIS A 13 6.01 0.24 21.48
CA HIS A 13 5.03 -0.81 21.26
C HIS A 13 4.25 -0.63 19.94
N VAL A 14 4.81 0.08 18.96
CA VAL A 14 4.23 0.15 17.62
C VAL A 14 4.44 -1.19 16.92
N PHE A 15 3.37 -1.74 16.34
CA PHE A 15 3.40 -2.93 15.51
C PHE A 15 2.48 -2.74 14.30
N GLY A 16 2.79 -3.43 13.20
CA GLY A 16 1.95 -3.44 12.00
C GLY A 16 0.81 -4.45 12.14
N GLN A 17 -0.36 -4.09 11.62
CA GLN A 17 -1.49 -5.01 11.49
C GLN A 17 -1.94 -5.02 10.02
N ALA A 18 -1.88 -6.17 9.39
CA ALA A 18 -2.41 -6.35 8.04
C ALA A 18 -3.95 -6.30 8.07
N VAL A 19 -4.54 -5.76 7.00
CA VAL A 19 -6.00 -5.77 6.81
C VAL A 19 -6.47 -7.17 6.39
N LYS A 20 -7.77 -7.46 6.54
CA LYS A 20 -8.36 -8.72 6.04
C LYS A 20 -8.29 -8.77 4.52
N ALA A 21 -8.26 -9.96 3.93
CA ALA A 21 -8.23 -10.13 2.47
C ALA A 21 -9.39 -9.42 1.75
N GLU A 22 -10.60 -9.45 2.34
CA GLU A 22 -11.78 -8.74 1.84
C GLU A 22 -11.62 -7.20 1.79
N GLN A 23 -10.67 -6.67 2.57
CA GLN A 23 -10.31 -5.26 2.63
C GLN A 23 -9.03 -4.97 1.80
N GLY A 24 -8.61 -5.90 0.96
CA GLY A 24 -7.54 -5.73 -0.01
C GLY A 24 -8.04 -5.33 -1.39
N TYR A 25 -7.10 -4.93 -2.25
CA TYR A 25 -7.32 -4.85 -3.69
C TYR A 25 -6.65 -6.04 -4.34
N ASP A 26 -7.46 -6.95 -4.85
CA ASP A 26 -7.00 -8.16 -5.54
C ASP A 26 -7.05 -7.98 -7.06
N ASP A 27 -6.42 -8.93 -7.78
CA ASP A 27 -6.36 -8.98 -9.24
C ASP A 27 -5.71 -7.76 -9.94
N ILE A 28 -4.83 -7.05 -9.23
CA ILE A 28 -4.00 -5.99 -9.81
C ILE A 28 -2.72 -6.58 -10.39
N ARG A 29 -2.54 -6.45 -11.71
CA ARG A 29 -1.31 -6.83 -12.43
C ARG A 29 -0.23 -5.75 -12.28
N VAL A 30 0.40 -5.68 -11.11
CA VAL A 30 1.46 -4.69 -10.81
C VAL A 30 2.62 -4.82 -11.80
N SER A 31 3.16 -3.68 -12.25
CA SER A 31 4.30 -3.62 -13.16
C SER A 31 5.51 -4.41 -12.64
N LYS A 32 6.13 -5.19 -13.53
CA LYS A 32 7.39 -5.94 -13.28
C LYS A 32 8.63 -5.24 -13.83
N VAL A 33 8.51 -3.96 -14.24
CA VAL A 33 9.65 -3.17 -14.72
C VAL A 33 10.70 -3.05 -13.61
N THR A 34 11.98 -3.13 -13.95
CA THR A 34 13.07 -2.92 -12.99
C THR A 34 13.31 -1.43 -12.80
N TRP A 35 12.78 -0.86 -11.71
CA TRP A 35 12.93 0.55 -11.39
C TRP A 35 12.80 0.78 -9.87
N ASP A 36 13.57 1.71 -9.30
CA ASP A 36 13.65 1.93 -7.85
C ASP A 36 12.48 2.74 -7.25
N SER A 37 11.39 2.91 -8.01
CA SER A 37 10.20 3.62 -7.52
C SER A 37 9.29 2.69 -6.71
N SER A 38 8.44 3.27 -5.85
CA SER A 38 7.49 2.54 -5.01
C SER A 38 6.38 1.81 -5.77
N PHE A 39 6.17 2.12 -7.06
CA PHE A 39 5.08 1.66 -7.95
C PHE A 39 3.64 1.94 -7.48
N CYS A 40 3.48 2.45 -6.26
CA CYS A 40 2.22 2.89 -5.70
C CYS A 40 2.31 4.30 -5.11
N ALA A 41 1.20 5.02 -5.18
CA ALA A 41 0.98 6.30 -4.52
C ALA A 41 -0.44 6.34 -3.97
N ILE A 42 -0.64 6.93 -2.80
CA ILE A 42 -1.95 6.99 -2.14
C ILE A 42 -2.22 8.39 -1.61
N ASN A 43 -3.48 8.79 -1.65
CA ASN A 43 -4.00 9.95 -0.93
C ASN A 43 -5.30 9.53 -0.20
N PRO A 44 -5.92 10.41 0.61
CA PRO A 44 -7.12 10.05 1.38
C PRO A 44 -8.36 9.64 0.56
N LYS A 45 -8.34 9.76 -0.77
CA LYS A 45 -9.46 9.41 -1.67
C LYS A 45 -9.13 8.28 -2.64
N PHE A 46 -7.88 8.17 -3.07
CA PHE A 46 -7.48 7.27 -4.17
C PHE A 46 -6.15 6.57 -3.91
N LEU A 47 -6.05 5.35 -4.43
CA LEU A 47 -4.84 4.56 -4.61
C LEU A 47 -4.46 4.57 -6.10
N ALA A 48 -3.21 4.85 -6.42
CA ALA A 48 -2.64 4.73 -7.76
C ALA A 48 -1.57 3.63 -7.78
N VAL A 49 -1.61 2.75 -8.79
CA VAL A 49 -0.65 1.63 -8.95
C VAL A 49 -0.22 1.51 -10.40
N ILE A 50 1.09 1.44 -10.66
CA ILE A 50 1.63 1.18 -12.00
C ILE A 50 1.38 -0.29 -12.36
N VAL A 51 0.78 -0.55 -13.51
CA VAL A 51 0.41 -1.90 -13.96
C VAL A 51 1.18 -2.32 -15.20
N GLU A 52 1.26 -3.63 -15.42
CA GLU A 52 1.77 -4.19 -16.67
C GLU A 52 0.90 -3.73 -17.85
N SER A 53 1.55 -3.33 -18.95
CA SER A 53 0.90 -3.00 -20.22
C SER A 53 1.59 -3.75 -21.35
N SER A 54 0.83 -4.20 -22.34
CA SER A 54 1.35 -4.83 -23.56
C SER A 54 2.02 -3.83 -24.52
N GLY A 55 1.87 -2.52 -24.27
CA GLY A 55 2.55 -1.45 -24.99
C GLY A 55 2.42 -0.11 -24.25
N GLY A 56 3.50 0.68 -24.23
CA GLY A 56 3.56 1.94 -23.47
C GLY A 56 3.57 1.74 -21.96
N GLY A 57 3.14 2.76 -21.20
CA GLY A 57 3.03 2.70 -19.74
C GLY A 57 1.58 2.95 -19.30
N ALA A 58 1.13 2.21 -18.28
CA ALA A 58 -0.22 2.32 -17.72
C ALA A 58 -0.19 2.30 -16.19
N PHE A 59 -1.22 2.89 -15.57
CA PHE A 59 -1.45 2.85 -14.13
C PHE A 59 -2.96 2.84 -13.84
N LEU A 60 -3.34 2.22 -12.73
CA LEU A 60 -4.71 2.21 -12.20
C LEU A 60 -4.90 3.32 -11.19
N VAL A 61 -6.13 3.84 -11.10
CA VAL A 61 -6.59 4.73 -10.02
C VAL A 61 -7.86 4.15 -9.41
N LEU A 62 -7.79 3.77 -8.14
CA LEU A 62 -8.86 3.10 -7.40
C LEU A 62 -9.36 4.00 -6.27
N PRO A 63 -10.68 4.26 -6.16
CA PRO A 63 -11.25 4.96 -5.00
C PRO A 63 -11.08 4.12 -3.73
N LEU A 64 -10.68 4.75 -2.62
CA LEU A 64 -10.50 4.04 -1.33
C LEU A 64 -11.78 3.47 -0.75
N SER A 65 -12.96 3.90 -1.24
CA SER A 65 -14.26 3.37 -0.84
C SER A 65 -14.62 2.06 -1.55
N LYS A 66 -13.90 1.67 -2.62
CA LYS A 66 -14.20 0.48 -3.43
C LYS A 66 -13.18 -0.62 -3.19
N VAL A 67 -13.19 -1.15 -1.98
CA VAL A 67 -12.33 -2.28 -1.61
C VAL A 67 -13.12 -3.57 -1.86
N SER A 68 -12.81 -4.24 -2.99
CA SER A 68 -13.40 -5.50 -3.52
C SER A 68 -14.92 -5.51 -3.86
N PRO A 69 -15.40 -6.15 -4.96
CA PRO A 69 -14.67 -6.78 -6.06
C PRO A 69 -14.55 -5.83 -7.27
N LEU A 70 -13.37 -5.80 -7.91
CA LEU A 70 -13.22 -5.31 -9.29
C LEU A 70 -13.73 -6.37 -10.28
N ALA A 71 -14.97 -6.83 -10.08
CA ALA A 71 -15.67 -7.73 -10.97
C ALA A 71 -16.85 -6.97 -11.60
N GLU A 72 -16.59 -6.37 -12.76
CA GLU A 72 -17.35 -6.58 -14.00
C GLU A 72 -16.49 -6.18 -15.20
#